data_AF-A0A970LCV3-F1
#
_entry.id   AF-A0A970LCV3-F1
#
_cell.length_a   1.000
_cell.length_b   1.000
_cell.length_c   1.000
_cell.angle_alpha   90.00
_cell.angle_beta   90.00
_cell.angle_gamma   90.00
#
_symmetry.space_group_name_H-M   'P 1'
#
loop_
_entity.id
_entity.type
_entity.pdbx_description
1 polymer ?
#
loop_
_entity_poly.entity_id
_entity_poly.type
_entity_poly.pdbx_seq_one_letter_code
_entity_poly.pdbx_strand_id
1 'polypeptide(L)'
;MQAGAQQYQNFKVSVYTRAYEVEKMKDSHWLDSTWRIISEQVKPDRIYLETHRDLLIVPDATLRKAIRFFKDKGLEVGGGITYTIDESNSFETFCYTNPEHRKKVQEIAEHTARYFDDFILDDFFFTSCKCPLCIEAKGDMSWTEYRLKLMTEAGKTLVLDPARKVNPNVRVIIKYPNWCDHFQGLGFDLEHGPHLFDGVWTGTETRDPSSAQHLQNYLSYNVFRYLDNLRP
;
A
#
# COMPACT_ATOMS: atom_id res chain seq x y z
N MET A 1 -27.68 -2.22 -17.10
CA MET A 1 -26.54 -1.40 -16.61
C MET A 1 -26.88 -0.94 -15.21
N GLN A 2 -26.31 -1.57 -14.18
CA GLN A 2 -26.42 -1.05 -12.81
C GLN A 2 -25.53 0.19 -12.72
N ALA A 3 -26.14 1.36 -12.49
CA ALA A 3 -25.41 2.54 -12.08
C ALA A 3 -24.70 2.18 -10.75
N GLY A 4 -23.38 2.02 -10.79
CA GLY A 4 -22.57 1.92 -9.58
C GLY A 4 -22.77 3.16 -8.73
N ALA A 5 -22.57 3.03 -7.42
CA ALA A 5 -22.81 4.04 -6.38
C ALA A 5 -21.86 5.26 -6.48
N GLN A 6 -21.82 5.91 -7.64
CA GLN A 6 -20.98 7.05 -7.90
C GLN A 6 -21.71 8.33 -7.48
N GLN A 7 -21.25 8.93 -6.39
CA GLN A 7 -21.78 10.12 -5.74
C GLN A 7 -21.47 11.40 -6.54
N TYR A 8 -20.44 11.37 -7.40
CA TYR A 8 -19.97 12.51 -8.18
C TYR A 8 -19.85 12.18 -9.67
N GLN A 9 -20.23 13.10 -10.57
CA GLN A 9 -20.29 12.80 -12.01
C GLN A 9 -18.92 12.52 -12.66
N ASN A 10 -17.88 13.25 -12.28
CA ASN A 10 -16.61 13.29 -13.02
C ASN A 10 -15.44 12.59 -12.30
N PHE A 11 -15.62 12.20 -11.04
CA PHE A 11 -14.59 11.54 -10.25
C PHE A 11 -15.23 10.60 -9.23
N LYS A 12 -14.41 9.73 -8.65
CA LYS A 12 -14.76 8.96 -7.44
C LYS A 12 -13.94 9.46 -6.27
N VAL A 13 -14.54 9.51 -5.09
CA VAL A 13 -13.85 9.77 -3.83
C VAL A 13 -13.52 8.44 -3.16
N SER A 14 -12.23 8.23 -2.89
CA SER A 14 -11.74 7.11 -2.09
C SER A 14 -11.16 7.61 -0.77
N VAL A 15 -11.40 6.88 0.31
CA VAL A 15 -10.78 7.13 1.62
C VAL A 15 -9.86 5.96 1.96
N TYR A 16 -8.61 6.22 2.37
CA TYR A 16 -7.69 5.20 2.85
C TYR A 16 -7.63 5.23 4.38
N THR A 17 -7.82 4.07 5.02
CA THR A 17 -7.88 3.95 6.48
C THR A 17 -6.77 3.05 6.99
N ARG A 18 -5.91 3.56 7.88
CA ARG A 18 -4.78 2.82 8.47
C ARG A 18 -5.25 1.67 9.36
N ALA A 19 -4.39 0.66 9.55
CA ALA A 19 -4.71 -0.54 10.30
C ALA A 19 -5.16 -0.24 11.73
N TYR A 20 -4.57 0.77 12.38
CA TYR A 20 -4.97 1.26 13.70
C TYR A 20 -6.43 1.71 13.76
N GLU A 21 -6.89 2.45 12.75
CA GLU A 21 -8.27 2.91 12.67
C GLU A 21 -9.20 1.77 12.29
N VAL A 22 -8.77 0.87 11.40
CA VAL A 22 -9.54 -0.35 11.09
C VAL A 22 -9.71 -1.22 12.34
N GLU A 23 -8.69 -1.36 13.17
CA GLU A 23 -8.74 -2.16 14.40
C GLU A 23 -9.76 -1.60 15.41
N LYS A 24 -9.88 -0.27 15.51
CA LYS A 24 -10.89 0.42 16.34
C LYS A 24 -12.32 0.13 15.87
N MET A 25 -12.54 -0.26 14.62
CA MET A 25 -13.88 -0.56 14.07
C MET A 25 -14.56 -1.77 14.73
N LYS A 26 -13.83 -2.52 15.58
CA LYS A 26 -14.42 -3.53 16.49
C LYS A 26 -15.47 -2.92 17.41
N ASP A 27 -15.35 -1.63 17.74
CA ASP A 27 -16.38 -0.84 18.42
C ASP A 27 -17.38 -0.27 17.39
N SER A 28 -18.66 -0.68 17.49
CA SER A 28 -19.71 -0.22 16.58
C SER A 28 -20.08 1.24 16.79
N HIS A 29 -20.03 1.74 18.02
CA HIS A 29 -20.36 3.13 18.32
C HIS A 29 -19.28 4.07 17.77
N TRP A 30 -18.01 3.70 17.96
CA TRP A 30 -16.90 4.45 17.37
C TRP A 30 -16.96 4.45 15.84
N LEU A 31 -17.19 3.28 15.22
CA LEU A 31 -17.29 3.15 13.77
C LEU A 31 -18.43 4.01 13.19
N ASP A 32 -19.63 3.93 13.78
CA ASP A 32 -20.80 4.65 13.27
C ASP A 32 -20.65 6.17 13.44
N SER A 33 -20.23 6.63 14.63
CA SER A 33 -20.04 8.06 14.91
C SER A 33 -18.94 8.69 14.06
N THR A 34 -17.82 8.01 13.88
CA THR A 34 -16.71 8.47 13.03
C THR A 34 -17.13 8.51 11.57
N TRP A 35 -17.78 7.45 11.08
CA TRP A 35 -18.28 7.42 9.70
C TRP A 35 -19.29 8.53 9.44
N ARG A 36 -20.21 8.81 10.38
CA ARG A 36 -21.18 9.90 10.26
C ARG A 36 -20.48 11.25 10.04
N ILE A 37 -19.45 11.57 10.83
CA ILE A 37 -18.67 12.80 10.68
C ILE A 37 -18.04 12.90 9.28
N ILE A 38 -17.40 11.83 8.80
CA ILE A 38 -16.77 11.82 7.47
C ILE A 38 -17.82 11.98 6.36
N SER A 39 -18.87 11.16 6.42
CA SER A 39 -19.92 11.10 5.40
C SER A 39 -20.82 12.34 5.36
N GLU A 40 -20.85 13.16 6.41
CA GLU A 40 -21.50 14.47 6.41
C GLU A 40 -20.72 15.52 5.59
N GLN A 41 -19.39 15.41 5.50
CA GLN A 41 -18.53 16.38 4.83
C GLN A 41 -18.19 16.01 3.38
N VAL A 42 -17.94 14.73 3.13
CA VAL A 42 -17.63 14.18 1.82
C VAL A 42 -18.47 12.94 1.60
N LYS A 43 -18.70 12.54 0.34
CA LYS A 43 -19.47 11.33 0.00
C LYS A 43 -18.56 10.28 -0.63
N PRO A 44 -17.82 9.47 0.16
CA PRO A 44 -16.92 8.47 -0.40
C PRO A 44 -17.69 7.42 -1.20
N ASP A 45 -17.21 7.14 -2.40
CA ASP A 45 -17.65 6.01 -3.24
C ASP A 45 -16.97 4.72 -2.81
N ARG A 46 -15.76 4.86 -2.25
CA ARG A 46 -14.86 3.76 -1.95
C ARG A 46 -14.10 3.98 -0.66
N ILE A 47 -13.80 2.90 0.04
CA ILE A 47 -12.91 2.89 1.19
C ILE A 47 -11.88 1.77 1.07
N TYR A 48 -10.61 2.10 1.34
CA TYR A 48 -9.54 1.13 1.51
C TYR A 48 -9.31 0.89 3.01
N LEU A 49 -9.35 -0.37 3.41
CA LEU A 49 -9.14 -0.81 4.78
C LEU A 49 -7.78 -1.49 4.87
N GLU A 50 -6.83 -0.84 5.53
CA GLU A 50 -5.51 -1.41 5.74
C GLU A 50 -5.57 -2.59 6.72
N THR A 51 -4.93 -3.70 6.35
CA THR A 51 -4.91 -4.92 7.17
C THR A 51 -3.65 -5.05 8.02
N HIS A 52 -2.61 -4.26 7.71
CA HIS A 52 -1.34 -4.32 8.42
C HIS A 52 -0.59 -2.99 8.46
N ARG A 53 -0.01 -2.69 9.63
CA ARG A 53 0.98 -1.62 9.90
C ARG A 53 1.65 -1.88 11.26
N ASP A 54 2.95 -1.68 11.36
CA ASP A 54 3.74 -1.86 12.61
C ASP A 54 3.50 -3.19 13.32
N LEU A 55 3.58 -4.28 12.55
CA LEU A 55 3.30 -5.66 12.97
C LEU A 55 1.86 -5.93 13.46
N LEU A 56 1.00 -4.92 13.61
CA LEU A 56 -0.43 -5.11 13.81
C LEU A 56 -1.00 -5.75 12.55
N ILE A 57 -1.56 -6.95 12.69
CA ILE A 57 -2.45 -7.56 11.69
C ILE A 57 -3.88 -7.42 12.24
N VAL A 58 -4.75 -6.75 11.48
CA VAL A 58 -6.12 -6.51 11.92
C VAL A 58 -6.87 -7.85 12.06
N PRO A 59 -7.54 -8.13 13.19
CA PRO A 59 -8.23 -9.40 13.39
C PRO A 59 -9.33 -9.67 12.36
N ASP A 60 -9.46 -10.94 11.96
CA ASP A 60 -10.47 -11.44 11.01
C ASP A 60 -11.90 -10.94 11.30
N ALA A 61 -12.32 -10.99 12.56
CA ALA A 61 -13.65 -10.56 12.98
C ALA A 61 -13.87 -9.06 12.76
N THR A 62 -12.84 -8.25 13.02
CA THR A 62 -12.88 -6.80 12.82
C THR A 62 -12.96 -6.46 11.34
N LEU A 63 -12.15 -7.09 10.49
CA LEU A 63 -12.19 -6.88 9.03
C LEU A 63 -13.56 -7.24 8.45
N ARG A 64 -14.10 -8.42 8.76
CA ARG A 64 -15.43 -8.83 8.25
C ARG A 64 -16.53 -7.85 8.67
N LYS A 65 -16.49 -7.37 9.91
CA LYS A 65 -17.42 -6.38 10.43
C LYS A 65 -17.30 -5.04 9.68
N ALA A 66 -16.08 -4.52 9.52
CA ALA A 66 -15.82 -3.27 8.82
C ALA A 66 -16.24 -3.35 7.34
N ILE A 67 -15.84 -4.41 6.64
CA ILE A 67 -16.22 -4.68 5.25
C ILE A 67 -17.74 -4.70 5.11
N ARG A 68 -18.44 -5.42 5.98
CA ARG A 68 -19.91 -5.50 5.96
C ARG A 68 -20.54 -4.12 6.19
N PHE A 69 -20.05 -3.38 7.18
CA PHE A 69 -20.57 -2.04 7.51
C PHE A 69 -20.51 -1.07 6.33
N PHE A 70 -19.40 -1.04 5.58
CA PHE A 70 -19.25 -0.15 4.44
C PHE A 70 -19.98 -0.64 3.19
N LYS A 71 -19.98 -1.96 2.93
CA LYS A 71 -20.79 -2.54 1.83
C LYS A 71 -22.28 -2.31 2.03
N ASP A 72 -22.79 -2.40 3.26
CA ASP A 72 -24.20 -2.12 3.59
C ASP A 72 -24.59 -0.66 3.37
N LYS A 73 -23.61 0.24 3.31
CA LYS A 73 -23.78 1.66 2.99
C LYS A 73 -23.54 1.95 1.51
N GLY A 74 -23.32 0.92 0.68
CA GLY A 74 -23.16 1.04 -0.75
C GLY A 74 -21.75 1.40 -1.22
N LEU A 75 -20.73 1.33 -0.36
CA LEU A 75 -19.35 1.63 -0.76
C LEU A 75 -18.67 0.44 -1.45
N GLU A 76 -17.81 0.74 -2.41
CA GLU A 76 -16.73 -0.15 -2.80
C GLU A 76 -15.73 -0.29 -1.66
N VAL A 77 -15.22 -1.51 -1.42
CA VAL A 77 -14.27 -1.77 -0.34
C VAL A 77 -13.04 -2.49 -0.88
N GLY A 78 -11.87 -1.87 -0.76
CA GLY A 78 -10.57 -2.44 -1.10
C GLY A 78 -9.68 -2.61 0.13
N GLY A 79 -8.56 -3.33 -0.04
CA GLY A 79 -7.56 -3.53 1.01
C GLY A 79 -6.42 -2.52 0.96
N GLY A 80 -5.68 -2.41 2.05
CA GLY A 80 -4.40 -1.68 2.11
C GLY A 80 -3.35 -2.46 2.89
N ILE A 81 -2.08 -2.27 2.56
CA ILE A 81 -0.95 -2.82 3.32
C ILE A 81 0.13 -1.76 3.46
N THR A 82 0.57 -1.52 4.69
CA THR A 82 1.82 -0.79 4.96
C THR A 82 2.82 -1.75 5.58
N TYR A 83 3.94 -2.00 4.89
CA TYR A 83 4.95 -2.99 5.27
C TYR A 83 5.99 -2.46 6.29
N THR A 84 5.51 -1.94 7.42
CA THR A 84 6.35 -1.47 8.53
C THR A 84 6.48 -2.50 9.65
N ILE A 85 7.63 -2.51 10.30
CA ILE A 85 7.87 -3.23 11.55
C ILE A 85 7.61 -2.28 12.73
N ASP A 86 8.19 -1.09 12.68
CA ASP A 86 8.05 -0.06 13.72
C ASP A 86 8.30 1.33 13.13
N GLU A 87 7.23 2.08 12.88
CA GLU A 87 7.33 3.47 12.42
C GLU A 87 8.06 4.39 13.41
N SER A 88 7.97 4.12 14.71
CA SER A 88 8.66 4.91 15.74
C SER A 88 10.17 4.68 15.73
N ASN A 89 10.62 3.52 15.24
CA ASN A 89 12.02 3.21 15.00
C ASN A 89 12.48 3.72 13.62
N SER A 90 12.35 5.03 13.40
CA SER A 90 12.77 5.68 12.14
C SER A 90 12.20 5.03 10.89
N PHE A 91 10.90 4.72 10.89
CA PHE A 91 10.21 4.10 9.74
C PHE A 91 10.78 2.72 9.38
N GLU A 92 11.01 1.86 10.38
CA GLU A 92 11.58 0.53 10.16
C GLU A 92 10.66 -0.34 9.28
N THR A 93 11.24 -0.91 8.23
CA THR A 93 10.55 -1.78 7.26
C THR A 93 11.16 -3.18 7.23
N PHE A 94 10.46 -4.11 6.58
CA PHE A 94 10.96 -5.48 6.43
C PHE A 94 12.28 -5.56 5.65
N CYS A 95 13.15 -6.49 6.07
CA CYS A 95 14.33 -6.89 5.31
C CYS A 95 13.95 -8.00 4.33
N TYR A 96 13.96 -7.69 3.04
CA TYR A 96 13.59 -8.64 1.98
C TYR A 96 14.64 -9.72 1.71
N THR A 97 15.78 -9.67 2.41
CA THR A 97 16.80 -10.74 2.44
C THR A 97 16.56 -11.72 3.58
N ASN A 98 15.98 -11.26 4.70
CA ASN A 98 15.78 -12.09 5.88
C ASN A 98 14.62 -13.09 5.64
N PRO A 99 14.84 -14.41 5.71
CA PRO A 99 13.81 -15.41 5.47
C PRO A 99 12.56 -15.27 6.36
N GLU A 100 12.72 -14.88 7.63
CA GLU A 100 11.60 -14.69 8.56
C GLU A 100 10.73 -13.49 8.17
N HIS A 101 11.38 -12.39 7.77
CA HIS A 101 10.69 -11.19 7.31
C HIS A 101 9.97 -11.46 5.98
N ARG A 102 10.62 -12.17 5.04
CA ARG A 102 10.00 -12.59 3.77
C ARG A 102 8.73 -13.42 4.01
N LYS A 103 8.78 -14.36 4.97
CA LYS A 103 7.60 -15.17 5.36
C LYS A 103 6.49 -14.29 5.92
N LYS A 104 6.81 -13.30 6.77
CA LYS A 104 5.81 -12.37 7.32
C LYS A 104 5.19 -11.49 6.23
N VAL A 105 5.99 -10.97 5.30
CA VAL A 105 5.50 -10.20 4.14
C VAL A 105 4.49 -11.01 3.32
N GLN A 106 4.82 -12.27 3.04
CA GLN A 106 3.93 -13.20 2.35
C GLN A 106 2.63 -13.46 3.13
N GLU A 107 2.73 -13.74 4.43
CA GLU A 107 1.56 -13.96 5.30
C GLU A 107 0.59 -12.78 5.28
N ILE A 108 1.13 -11.55 5.30
CA ILE A 108 0.34 -10.32 5.22
C ILE A 108 -0.37 -10.22 3.86
N ALA A 109 0.33 -10.45 2.75
CA ALA A 109 -0.27 -10.41 1.41
C ALA A 109 -1.40 -11.45 1.26
N GLU A 110 -1.17 -12.68 1.71
CA GLU A 110 -2.16 -13.75 1.74
C GLU A 110 -3.35 -13.39 2.65
N HIS A 111 -3.09 -12.77 3.81
CA HIS A 111 -4.13 -12.31 4.72
C HIS A 111 -5.03 -11.25 4.05
N THR A 112 -4.45 -10.23 3.43
CA THR A 112 -5.21 -9.18 2.73
C THR A 112 -6.02 -9.75 1.56
N ALA A 113 -5.42 -10.59 0.73
CA ALA A 113 -6.06 -11.16 -0.47
C ALA A 113 -7.29 -12.03 -0.16
N ARG A 114 -7.40 -12.58 1.07
CA ARG A 114 -8.60 -13.33 1.52
C ARG A 114 -9.86 -12.47 1.60
N TYR A 115 -9.72 -11.15 1.75
CA TYR A 115 -10.82 -10.26 2.08
C TYR A 115 -11.23 -9.32 0.95
N PHE A 116 -10.31 -9.02 0.02
CA PHE A 116 -10.50 -7.97 -0.97
C PHE A 116 -10.17 -8.46 -2.38
N ASP A 117 -10.93 -7.96 -3.35
CA ASP A 117 -10.69 -8.19 -4.78
C ASP A 117 -9.59 -7.28 -5.33
N ASP A 118 -9.20 -6.26 -4.58
CA ASP A 118 -8.00 -5.48 -4.84
C ASP A 118 -7.45 -4.85 -3.56
N PHE A 119 -6.15 -4.57 -3.55
CA PHE A 119 -5.51 -3.82 -2.47
C PHE A 119 -4.35 -2.95 -2.94
N ILE A 120 -4.10 -1.88 -2.19
CA ILE A 120 -2.95 -0.98 -2.38
C ILE A 120 -1.81 -1.42 -1.47
N LEU A 121 -0.63 -1.59 -2.05
CA LEU A 121 0.64 -1.56 -1.31
C LEU A 121 1.02 -0.10 -1.12
N ASP A 122 1.08 0.36 0.13
CA ASP A 122 1.56 1.69 0.45
C ASP A 122 3.04 1.86 0.04
N ASP A 123 3.53 3.09 -0.01
CA ASP A 123 4.89 3.42 -0.48
C ASP A 123 6.00 2.95 0.47
N PHE A 124 5.63 2.23 1.54
CA PHE A 124 6.53 1.48 2.43
C PHE A 124 6.97 0.11 1.90
N PHE A 125 6.57 -0.26 0.68
CA PHE A 125 7.13 -1.42 -0.04
C PHE A 125 8.50 -1.08 -0.66
N PHE A 126 9.49 -0.76 0.18
CA PHE A 126 10.86 -0.45 -0.21
C PHE A 126 11.87 -1.11 0.74
N THR A 127 13.16 -1.04 0.43
CA THR A 127 14.20 -1.46 1.37
C THR A 127 15.42 -0.55 1.38
N SER A 128 15.80 -0.11 2.58
CA SER A 128 17.06 0.60 2.86
C SER A 128 18.06 -0.27 3.65
N CYS A 129 17.68 -1.51 3.98
CA CYS A 129 18.42 -2.39 4.88
C CYS A 129 19.84 -2.70 4.35
N LYS A 130 20.81 -2.70 5.27
CA LYS A 130 22.22 -3.06 5.04
C LYS A 130 22.75 -4.00 6.14
N CYS A 131 21.89 -4.87 6.67
CA CYS A 131 22.30 -5.86 7.67
C CYS A 131 23.30 -6.88 7.06
N PRO A 132 23.97 -7.71 7.88
CA PRO A 132 24.95 -8.69 7.38
C PRO A 132 24.40 -9.59 6.27
N LEU A 133 23.16 -10.06 6.37
CA LEU A 133 22.50 -10.85 5.32
C LEU A 133 22.42 -10.09 3.99
N CYS A 134 22.04 -8.80 4.03
CA CYS A 134 21.99 -7.97 2.83
C CYS A 134 23.37 -7.72 2.24
N ILE A 135 24.39 -7.52 3.09
CA ILE A 135 25.78 -7.30 2.64
C ILE A 135 26.29 -8.54 1.91
N GLU A 136 26.05 -9.73 2.48
CA GLU A 136 26.41 -11.01 1.87
C GLU A 136 25.65 -11.24 0.57
N ALA A 137 24.31 -11.10 0.57
CA ALA A 137 23.47 -11.34 -0.60
C ALA A 137 23.69 -10.34 -1.74
N LYS A 138 24.09 -9.10 -1.43
CA LYS A 138 24.48 -8.10 -2.43
C LYS A 138 25.71 -8.56 -3.21
N GLY A 139 26.65 -9.26 -2.58
CA GLY A 139 27.92 -9.66 -3.19
C GLY A 139 28.63 -8.47 -3.85
N ASP A 140 29.02 -8.62 -5.12
CA ASP A 140 29.73 -7.60 -5.89
C ASP A 140 28.82 -6.57 -6.58
N MET A 141 27.48 -6.76 -6.56
CA MET A 141 26.54 -5.80 -7.16
C MET A 141 26.60 -4.44 -6.46
N SER A 142 26.27 -3.36 -7.15
CA SER A 142 25.94 -2.11 -6.45
C SER A 142 24.70 -2.29 -5.55
N TRP A 143 24.51 -1.41 -4.56
CA TRP A 143 23.30 -1.43 -3.74
C TRP A 143 22.03 -1.25 -4.57
N THR A 144 22.09 -0.41 -5.61
CA THR A 144 20.97 -0.17 -6.52
C THR A 144 20.60 -1.43 -7.29
N GLU A 145 21.56 -2.06 -7.99
CA GLU A 145 21.31 -3.31 -8.74
C GLU A 145 20.75 -4.42 -7.85
N TYR A 146 21.33 -4.58 -6.66
CA TYR A 146 20.84 -5.55 -5.68
C TYR A 146 19.39 -5.29 -5.27
N ARG A 147 19.05 -4.05 -4.90
CA ARG A 147 17.72 -3.69 -4.39
C ARG A 147 16.66 -3.76 -5.47
N LEU A 148 16.97 -3.32 -6.69
CA LEU A 148 16.08 -3.46 -7.84
C LEU A 148 15.73 -4.93 -8.09
N LYS A 149 16.76 -5.79 -8.20
CA LYS A 149 16.55 -7.23 -8.39
C LYS A 149 15.75 -7.84 -7.24
N LEU A 150 16.13 -7.53 -6.00
CA LEU A 150 15.50 -8.08 -4.80
C LEU A 150 14.02 -7.70 -4.69
N MET A 151 13.68 -6.43 -4.91
CA MET A 151 12.32 -5.93 -4.74
C MET A 151 11.41 -6.32 -5.91
N THR A 152 11.93 -6.40 -7.14
CA THR A 152 11.19 -6.95 -8.28
C THR A 152 10.84 -8.43 -8.04
N GLU A 153 11.79 -9.22 -7.52
CA GLU A 153 11.52 -10.61 -7.12
C GLU A 153 10.54 -10.69 -5.95
N ALA A 154 10.69 -9.85 -4.93
CA ALA A 154 9.82 -9.82 -3.76
C ALA A 154 8.37 -9.47 -4.13
N GLY A 155 8.17 -8.47 -4.99
CA GLY A 155 6.85 -8.09 -5.48
C GLY A 155 6.14 -9.25 -6.16
N LYS A 156 6.85 -10.02 -6.97
CA LYS A 156 6.30 -11.22 -7.61
C LYS A 156 6.07 -12.37 -6.62
N THR A 157 7.11 -12.80 -5.93
CA THR A 157 7.13 -14.08 -5.21
C THR A 157 6.56 -14.01 -3.79
N LEU A 158 6.56 -12.83 -3.17
CA LEU A 158 6.04 -12.64 -1.81
C LEU A 158 4.68 -11.95 -1.79
N VAL A 159 4.33 -11.18 -2.83
CA VAL A 159 3.06 -10.45 -2.87
C VAL A 159 2.13 -11.01 -3.94
N LEU A 160 2.46 -10.91 -5.22
CA LEU A 160 1.55 -11.23 -6.32
C LEU A 160 1.19 -12.71 -6.37
N ASP A 161 2.19 -13.61 -6.45
CA ASP A 161 1.94 -15.05 -6.58
C ASP A 161 1.19 -15.60 -5.35
N PRO A 162 1.56 -15.27 -4.09
CA PRO A 162 0.81 -15.71 -2.92
C PRO A 162 -0.61 -15.12 -2.83
N ALA A 163 -0.78 -13.83 -3.11
CA ALA A 163 -2.10 -13.20 -3.13
C ALA A 163 -3.03 -13.85 -4.16
N ARG A 164 -2.52 -14.13 -5.37
CA ARG A 164 -3.27 -14.79 -6.44
C ARG A 164 -3.57 -16.26 -6.17
N LYS A 165 -2.71 -16.94 -5.39
CA LYS A 165 -3.00 -18.29 -4.90
C LYS A 165 -4.22 -18.32 -3.97
N VAL A 166 -4.40 -17.26 -3.17
CA VAL A 166 -5.54 -17.10 -2.27
C VAL A 166 -6.79 -16.62 -3.02
N ASN A 167 -6.65 -15.61 -3.87
CA ASN A 167 -7.71 -15.04 -4.69
C ASN A 167 -7.18 -14.84 -6.12
N PRO A 168 -7.49 -15.75 -7.07
CA PRO A 168 -6.98 -15.68 -8.45
C PRO A 168 -7.35 -14.41 -9.21
N ASN A 169 -8.36 -13.67 -8.76
CA ASN A 169 -8.85 -12.44 -9.39
C ASN A 169 -8.35 -11.16 -8.70
N VAL A 170 -7.52 -11.29 -7.65
CA VAL A 170 -7.05 -10.12 -6.89
C VAL A 170 -6.22 -9.19 -7.76
N ARG A 171 -6.48 -7.89 -7.67
CA ARG A 171 -5.68 -6.85 -8.30
C ARG A 171 -4.79 -6.17 -7.27
N VAL A 172 -3.50 -6.10 -7.52
CA VAL A 172 -2.55 -5.44 -6.61
C VAL A 172 -2.06 -4.13 -7.21
N ILE A 173 -2.21 -3.05 -6.46
CA ILE A 173 -1.83 -1.70 -6.87
C ILE A 173 -0.60 -1.29 -6.07
N ILE A 174 0.49 -0.93 -6.74
CA ILE A 174 1.69 -0.42 -6.08
C ILE A 174 1.64 1.10 -5.98
N LYS A 175 1.86 1.64 -4.77
CA LYS A 175 2.03 3.07 -4.56
C LYS A 175 3.51 3.45 -4.68
N TYR A 176 3.80 4.41 -5.55
CA TYR A 176 5.13 5.02 -5.63
C TYR A 176 5.18 6.27 -4.73
N PRO A 177 6.28 6.47 -3.99
CA PRO A 177 6.45 7.64 -3.12
C PRO A 177 6.74 8.92 -3.91
N ASN A 178 6.64 10.08 -3.25
CA ASN A 178 7.05 11.36 -3.85
C ASN A 178 8.58 11.57 -3.89
N TRP A 179 9.38 10.75 -3.19
CA TRP A 179 10.84 10.87 -3.16
C TRP A 179 11.52 10.23 -4.38
N CYS A 180 11.10 10.64 -5.58
CA CYS A 180 11.51 10.04 -6.86
C CYS A 180 13.04 9.89 -7.07
N ASP A 181 13.85 10.79 -6.51
CA ASP A 181 15.32 10.71 -6.59
C ASP A 181 15.91 9.46 -5.91
N HIS A 182 15.15 8.79 -5.03
CA HIS A 182 15.60 7.62 -4.29
C HIS A 182 14.97 6.30 -4.74
N PHE A 183 14.16 6.29 -5.81
CA PHE A 183 13.42 5.11 -6.25
C PHE A 183 14.31 3.87 -6.42
N GLN A 184 15.27 3.92 -7.35
CA GLN A 184 16.13 2.77 -7.63
C GLN A 184 17.01 2.43 -6.44
N GLY A 185 17.47 3.46 -5.72
CA GLY A 185 18.27 3.30 -4.51
C GLY A 185 17.55 2.56 -3.38
N LEU A 186 16.22 2.52 -3.38
CA LEU A 186 15.39 1.85 -2.38
C LEU A 186 14.60 0.64 -2.95
N GLY A 187 14.88 0.28 -4.21
CA GLY A 187 14.34 -0.93 -4.85
C GLY A 187 13.05 -0.72 -5.65
N PHE A 188 12.63 0.51 -5.91
CA PHE A 188 11.56 0.77 -6.87
C PHE A 188 12.11 0.65 -8.30
N ASP A 189 11.86 -0.51 -8.91
CA ASP A 189 12.15 -0.80 -10.31
C ASP A 189 11.12 -0.13 -11.21
N LEU A 190 11.56 0.88 -11.96
CA LEU A 190 10.70 1.67 -12.85
C LEU A 190 10.56 1.04 -14.24
N GLU A 191 11.44 0.11 -14.60
CA GLU A 191 11.39 -0.61 -15.87
C GLU A 191 10.39 -1.77 -15.78
N HIS A 192 10.43 -2.54 -14.69
CA HIS A 192 9.61 -3.74 -14.54
C HIS A 192 8.41 -3.52 -13.60
N GLY A 193 8.59 -2.76 -12.51
CA GLY A 193 7.59 -2.61 -11.45
C GLY A 193 6.22 -2.13 -11.93
N PRO A 194 6.11 -1.03 -12.70
CA PRO A 194 4.81 -0.52 -13.16
C PRO A 194 4.01 -1.55 -13.98
N HIS A 195 4.71 -2.41 -14.74
CA HIS A 195 4.10 -3.46 -15.55
C HIS A 195 3.85 -4.77 -14.79
N LEU A 196 4.57 -4.99 -13.70
CA LEU A 196 4.42 -6.18 -12.84
C LEU A 196 3.11 -6.16 -12.05
N PHE A 197 2.71 -4.97 -11.56
CA PHE A 197 1.50 -4.78 -10.75
C PHE A 197 0.27 -4.43 -11.60
N ASP A 198 -0.93 -4.69 -11.08
CA ASP A 198 -2.19 -4.48 -11.81
C ASP A 198 -2.56 -2.99 -11.92
N GLY A 199 -1.98 -2.14 -11.09
CA GLY A 199 -2.10 -0.68 -11.15
C GLY A 199 -0.95 0.04 -10.46
N VAL A 200 -0.83 1.33 -10.77
CA VAL A 200 0.10 2.26 -10.11
C VAL A 200 -0.72 3.32 -9.40
N TRP A 201 -0.31 3.67 -8.18
CA TRP A 201 -0.84 4.79 -7.43
C TRP A 201 0.29 5.79 -7.13
N THR A 202 -0.01 7.07 -7.16
CA THR A 202 0.86 8.11 -6.63
C THR A 202 0.02 9.16 -5.94
N GLY A 203 0.58 9.75 -4.88
CA GLY A 203 -0.03 10.91 -4.25
C GLY A 203 0.15 12.16 -5.10
N THR A 204 -0.77 13.10 -4.96
CA THR A 204 -0.69 14.46 -5.54
C THR A 204 -0.59 15.50 -4.43
N GLU A 205 0.07 15.17 -3.31
CA GLU A 205 0.09 16.02 -2.12
C GLU A 205 0.98 17.25 -2.32
N THR A 206 0.52 18.41 -1.84
CA THR A 206 1.42 19.56 -1.65
C THR A 206 2.44 19.21 -0.57
N ARG A 207 3.72 19.43 -0.86
CA ARG A 207 4.81 19.14 0.09
C ARG A 207 5.28 20.41 0.77
N ASP A 208 5.85 20.24 1.97
CA ASP A 208 6.57 21.28 2.68
C ASP A 208 8.09 21.04 2.51
N PRO A 209 8.82 21.91 1.78
CA PRO A 209 10.26 21.77 1.54
C PRO A 209 11.09 21.94 2.82
N SER A 210 10.51 22.54 3.86
CA SER A 210 11.15 22.67 5.17
C SER A 210 11.03 21.39 6.00
N SER A 211 10.22 20.42 5.58
CA SER A 211 10.14 19.11 6.22
C SER A 211 11.43 18.29 6.02
N ALA A 212 11.62 17.27 6.86
CA ALA A 212 12.78 16.37 6.81
C ALA A 212 12.96 15.62 5.48
N GLN A 213 11.93 15.58 4.63
CA GLN A 213 12.02 14.96 3.30
C GLN A 213 12.51 15.94 2.21
N HIS A 214 12.52 17.25 2.48
CA HIS A 214 12.99 18.30 1.56
C HIS A 214 12.36 18.25 0.15
N LEU A 215 11.11 17.79 0.05
CA LEU A 215 10.39 17.67 -1.22
C LEU A 215 9.81 19.03 -1.64
N GLN A 216 9.94 19.35 -2.92
CA GLN A 216 9.44 20.61 -3.49
C GLN A 216 7.91 20.67 -3.48
N ASN A 217 7.33 21.87 -3.25
CA ASN A 217 5.88 22.09 -3.08
C ASN A 217 5.01 21.35 -4.10
N TYR A 218 5.42 21.39 -5.37
CA TYR A 218 4.64 20.89 -6.51
C TYR A 218 5.26 19.64 -7.16
N LEU A 219 6.18 18.95 -6.47
CA LEU A 219 6.86 17.77 -7.01
C LEU A 219 5.87 16.68 -7.46
N SER A 220 4.78 16.50 -6.73
CA SER A 220 3.77 15.47 -6.99
C SER A 220 3.07 15.63 -8.35
N TYR A 221 3.00 16.86 -8.91
CA TYR A 221 2.53 17.07 -10.29
C TYR A 221 3.46 16.41 -11.31
N ASN A 222 4.78 16.47 -11.08
CA ASN A 222 5.77 15.87 -11.95
C ASN A 222 5.79 14.34 -11.82
N VAL A 223 5.66 13.82 -10.60
CA VAL A 223 5.66 12.37 -10.34
C VAL A 223 4.47 11.69 -11.03
N PHE A 224 3.27 12.28 -10.96
CA PHE A 224 2.11 11.77 -11.70
C PHE A 224 2.38 11.68 -13.20
N ARG A 225 2.88 12.76 -13.83
CA ARG A 225 3.21 12.76 -15.26
C ARG A 225 4.30 11.74 -15.60
N TYR A 226 5.29 11.59 -14.73
CA TYR A 226 6.38 10.64 -14.93
C TYR A 226 5.88 9.20 -14.93
N LEU A 227 5.07 8.81 -13.94
CA LEU A 227 4.52 7.46 -13.83
C LEU A 227 3.51 7.14 -14.94
N ASP A 228 2.72 8.13 -15.37
CA ASP A 228 1.80 8.02 -16.52
C ASP A 228 2.56 7.70 -17.82
N ASN A 229 3.76 8.24 -18.00
CA ASN A 229 4.61 7.92 -19.17
C ASN A 229 5.34 6.58 -19.05
N LEU A 230 5.57 6.07 -17.83
CA LEU A 230 6.13 4.73 -17.61
C LEU A 230 5.13 3.63 -17.91
N ARG A 231 3.83 3.91 -17.76
CA ARG A 231 2.74 2.98 -18.02
C ARG A 231 1.54 3.74 -18.63
N PRO A 232 1.59 4.07 -19.92
CA PRO A 232 0.53 4.80 -20.61
C PRO A 232 -0.75 3.97 -20.80
#